data_AF-A0A1E8EZU6-F1
#
_entry.id   AF-A0A1E8EZU6-F1
#
_cell.length_a   1.000
_cell.length_b   1.000
_cell.length_c   1.000
_cell.angle_alpha   90.00
_cell.angle_beta   90.00
_cell.angle_gamma   90.00
#
_symmetry.space_group_name_H-M   'P 1'
#
loop_
_entity.id
_entity.type
_entity.pdbx_description
1 polymer ?
#
loop_
_entity_poly.entity_id
_entity_poly.type
_entity_poly.pdbx_seq_one_letter_code
_entity_poly.pdbx_strand_id
1 'polypeptide(L)'
;MYNCRVLCKKEYLYFTYMGGLNMNLEELRLSCAIKQKKGLHFILASIIIWCVVLIIQLTSLPILTKNLFTFCATAPLMPLAFFISKIIKVDFQNKENPLTNLGVLFSANQMLYLLIAMWIYPTIPKKMLMVIAMIFGAHLLPYGWLYKSKSYIVFAVLIPILSLIIGLKFEPYILAIMMVIIEVLFSISLTVENNKLMSDFKYE
;
A
#
# COMPACT_ATOMS: atom_id res chain seq x y z
N MET A 1 -4.94 12.23 -29.21
CA MET A 1 -4.92 10.76 -29.34
C MET A 1 -3.53 10.36 -29.81
N TYR A 2 -2.59 10.13 -28.89
CA TYR A 2 -1.24 9.72 -29.28
C TYR A 2 -1.11 8.19 -29.25
N ASN A 3 -0.36 7.71 -30.23
CA ASN A 3 -0.50 6.41 -30.87
C ASN A 3 0.04 5.27 -30.00
N CYS A 4 -0.84 4.65 -29.20
CA CYS A 4 -0.58 3.46 -28.37
C CYS A 4 0.07 2.29 -29.14
N ARG A 5 -0.07 2.28 -30.48
CA ARG A 5 0.40 1.23 -31.37
C ARG A 5 1.91 1.27 -31.67
N VAL A 6 2.58 2.42 -31.48
CA VAL A 6 4.03 2.56 -31.72
C VAL A 6 4.86 2.11 -30.52
N LEU A 7 4.37 2.37 -29.30
CA LEU A 7 4.98 1.90 -28.05
C LEU A 7 4.98 0.36 -27.98
N CYS A 8 3.89 -0.27 -28.39
CA CYS A 8 3.75 -1.73 -28.46
C CYS A 8 4.73 -2.40 -29.45
N LYS A 9 5.18 -1.68 -30.48
CA LYS A 9 6.13 -2.22 -31.48
C LYS A 9 7.58 -2.18 -31.00
N LYS A 10 7.96 -1.19 -30.18
CA LYS A 10 9.24 -1.18 -29.45
C LYS A 10 9.24 -2.24 -28.34
N GLU A 11 8.11 -2.43 -27.65
CA GLU A 11 7.92 -3.53 -26.70
C GLU A 11 8.16 -4.88 -27.38
N TYR A 12 7.52 -5.16 -28.52
CA TYR A 12 7.67 -6.45 -29.21
C TYR A 12 9.10 -6.74 -29.68
N LEU A 13 9.83 -5.75 -30.21
CA LEU A 13 11.17 -5.99 -30.76
C LEU A 13 12.24 -6.24 -29.69
N TYR A 14 12.10 -5.62 -28.51
CA TYR A 14 12.95 -5.93 -27.35
C TYR A 14 12.53 -7.26 -26.69
N PHE A 15 11.23 -7.59 -26.70
CA PHE A 15 10.70 -8.81 -26.08
C PHE A 15 11.04 -10.09 -26.87
N THR A 16 11.08 -10.04 -28.21
CA THR A 16 11.47 -11.20 -29.03
C THR A 16 12.98 -11.45 -29.11
N TYR A 17 13.83 -10.43 -28.95
CA TYR A 17 15.29 -10.64 -28.89
C TYR A 17 15.77 -11.16 -27.51
N MET A 18 14.98 -10.97 -26.45
CA MET A 18 15.29 -11.37 -25.06
C MET A 18 14.53 -12.62 -24.59
N GLY A 19 13.80 -13.30 -25.47
CA GLY A 19 13.03 -14.52 -25.16
C GLY A 19 13.85 -15.76 -24.75
N GLY A 20 15.11 -15.58 -24.35
CA GLY A 20 16.02 -16.67 -23.98
C GLY A 20 17.07 -16.35 -22.89
N LEU A 21 17.01 -15.19 -22.21
CA LEU A 21 17.97 -14.82 -21.16
C LEU A 21 17.24 -14.30 -19.91
N ASN A 22 17.63 -14.83 -18.75
CA ASN A 22 17.16 -14.42 -17.41
C ASN A 22 16.89 -12.91 -17.33
N MET A 23 15.63 -12.50 -17.17
CA MET A 23 15.33 -11.11 -16.82
C MET A 23 16.06 -10.78 -15.52
N ASN A 24 16.80 -9.67 -15.51
CA ASN A 24 17.49 -9.24 -14.31
C ASN A 24 16.45 -8.83 -13.25
N LEU A 25 16.66 -9.19 -11.98
CA LEU A 25 15.77 -8.86 -10.87
C LEU A 25 15.44 -7.37 -10.81
N GLU A 26 16.41 -6.52 -11.15
CA GLU A 26 16.24 -5.06 -11.17
C GLU A 26 15.27 -4.59 -12.27
N GLU A 27 15.31 -5.21 -13.45
CA GLU A 27 14.38 -4.92 -14.55
C GLU A 27 12.96 -5.36 -14.17
N LEU A 28 12.82 -6.52 -13.52
CA LEU A 28 11.53 -7.00 -13.02
C LEU A 28 10.94 -6.03 -11.99
N ARG A 29 11.75 -5.54 -11.04
CA ARG A 29 11.31 -4.55 -10.04
C ARG A 29 10.91 -3.24 -10.67
N LEU A 30 11.71 -2.73 -11.61
CA LEU A 30 11.41 -1.51 -12.34
C LEU A 30 10.10 -1.62 -13.13
N SER A 31 9.91 -2.72 -13.86
CA SER A 31 8.67 -3.02 -14.59
C SER A 31 7.45 -3.04 -13.67
N CYS A 32 7.56 -3.69 -12.50
CA CYS A 32 6.51 -3.66 -11.47
C CYS A 32 6.23 -2.24 -10.98
N ALA A 33 7.27 -1.47 -10.64
CA ALA A 33 7.12 -0.10 -10.14
C ALA A 33 6.41 0.80 -11.15
N ILE A 34 6.76 0.71 -12.45
CA ILE A 34 6.14 1.50 -13.52
C ILE A 34 4.69 1.07 -13.75
N LYS A 35 4.46 -0.22 -14.07
CA LYS A 35 3.13 -0.73 -14.45
C LYS A 35 2.11 -0.60 -13.31
N GLN A 36 2.55 -0.76 -12.06
CA GLN A 36 1.70 -0.65 -10.88
C GLN A 36 1.67 0.74 -10.23
N LYS A 37 2.40 1.72 -10.78
CA LYS A 37 2.64 3.04 -10.16
C LYS A 37 3.05 2.91 -8.70
N LYS A 38 3.98 1.99 -8.43
CA LYS A 38 4.48 1.67 -7.08
C LYS A 38 3.36 1.39 -6.07
N GLY A 39 2.27 0.74 -6.49
CA GLY A 39 1.18 0.40 -5.57
C GLY A 39 0.28 1.57 -5.16
N LEU A 40 0.35 2.73 -5.82
CA LEU A 40 -0.39 3.95 -5.42
C LEU A 40 -1.90 3.74 -5.19
N HIS A 41 -2.54 2.85 -5.96
CA HIS A 41 -3.94 2.47 -5.81
C HIS A 41 -4.28 1.86 -4.44
N PHE A 42 -3.34 1.12 -3.81
CA PHE A 42 -3.52 0.63 -2.43
C PHE A 42 -3.45 1.75 -1.41
N ILE A 43 -2.53 2.70 -1.58
CA ILE A 43 -2.39 3.84 -0.65
C ILE A 43 -3.57 4.83 -0.81
N LEU A 44 -4.13 4.95 -2.01
CA LEU A 44 -5.38 5.72 -2.19
C LEU A 44 -6.57 4.99 -1.56
N ALA A 45 -6.62 3.66 -1.65
CA ALA A 45 -7.66 2.87 -0.99
C ALA A 45 -7.56 2.97 0.54
N SER A 46 -6.35 2.94 1.10
CA SER A 46 -6.13 3.03 2.55
C SER A 46 -6.62 4.36 3.13
N ILE A 47 -6.53 5.49 2.41
CA ILE A 47 -7.11 6.77 2.85
C ILE A 47 -8.61 6.62 3.12
N ILE A 48 -9.34 5.98 2.20
CA ILE A 48 -10.79 5.75 2.35
C ILE A 48 -11.06 4.84 3.56
N ILE A 49 -10.29 3.76 3.73
CA ILE A 49 -10.41 2.87 4.88
C ILE A 49 -10.16 3.62 6.19
N TRP A 50 -9.09 4.42 6.28
CA TRP A 50 -8.76 5.19 7.48
C TRP A 50 -9.77 6.30 7.79
N CYS A 51 -10.42 6.89 6.78
CA CYS A 51 -11.56 7.77 6.98
C CYS A 51 -12.76 7.04 7.59
N VAL A 52 -13.08 5.82 7.12
CA VAL A 52 -14.13 4.99 7.71
C VAL A 52 -13.79 4.61 9.15
N VAL A 53 -12.53 4.22 9.41
CA VAL A 53 -12.04 3.94 10.77
C VAL A 53 -12.17 5.17 11.67
N LEU A 54 -11.81 6.36 11.19
CA LEU A 54 -11.99 7.61 11.93
C LEU A 54 -13.46 7.82 12.30
N ILE A 55 -14.38 7.69 11.35
CA ILE A 55 -15.82 7.82 11.59
C ILE A 55 -16.28 6.83 12.68
N ILE A 56 -15.85 5.57 12.61
CA ILE A 56 -16.15 4.54 13.63
C ILE A 56 -15.63 4.97 15.00
N GLN A 57 -14.40 5.47 15.09
CA GLN A 57 -13.79 5.87 16.37
C GLN A 57 -14.45 7.10 16.99
N LEU A 58 -15.04 7.99 16.18
CA LEU A 58 -15.80 9.16 16.63
C LEU A 58 -17.21 8.83 17.16
N THR A 59 -17.74 7.64 16.89
CA THR A 59 -19.06 7.23 17.41
C THR A 59 -19.07 7.14 18.95
N SER A 60 -20.26 7.09 19.55
CA SER A 60 -20.44 6.82 20.99
C SER A 60 -20.52 5.32 21.33
N LEU A 61 -20.18 4.43 20.39
CA LEU A 61 -20.27 2.98 20.57
C LEU A 61 -19.27 2.45 21.61
N PRO A 62 -19.55 1.29 22.24
CA PRO A 62 -18.58 0.60 23.08
C PRO A 62 -17.28 0.29 22.33
N ILE A 63 -16.13 0.34 23.03
CA ILE A 63 -14.81 0.17 22.42
C ILE A 63 -14.65 -1.16 21.66
N LEU A 64 -15.22 -2.25 22.18
CA LEU A 64 -15.18 -3.55 21.51
C LEU A 64 -15.95 -3.51 20.18
N THR A 65 -17.12 -2.89 20.14
CA THR A 65 -17.90 -2.70 18.92
C THR A 65 -17.16 -1.83 17.90
N LYS A 66 -16.54 -0.73 18.35
CA LYS A 66 -15.68 0.12 17.49
C LYS A 66 -14.53 -0.68 16.89
N ASN A 67 -13.88 -1.50 17.70
CA ASN A 67 -12.76 -2.34 17.29
C ASN A 67 -13.18 -3.42 16.29
N LEU A 68 -14.33 -4.05 16.49
CA LEU A 68 -14.88 -5.04 15.56
C LEU A 68 -15.20 -4.39 14.21
N PHE A 69 -15.87 -3.24 14.23
CA PHE A 69 -16.17 -2.49 13.00
C PHE A 69 -14.90 -1.98 12.31
N THR A 70 -13.90 -1.55 13.08
CA THR A 70 -12.57 -1.18 12.56
C THR A 70 -11.95 -2.36 11.83
N PHE A 71 -11.98 -3.56 12.41
CA PHE A 71 -11.46 -4.77 11.79
C PHE A 71 -12.20 -5.10 10.48
N CYS A 72 -13.54 -5.11 10.52
CA CYS A 72 -14.37 -5.34 9.34
C CYS A 72 -14.13 -4.30 8.23
N ALA A 73 -13.90 -3.03 8.59
CA ALA A 73 -13.63 -1.96 7.64
C ALA A 73 -12.33 -2.18 6.83
N THR A 74 -11.39 -3.01 7.31
CA THR A 74 -10.16 -3.30 6.56
C THR A 74 -10.32 -4.38 5.48
N ALA A 75 -11.31 -5.26 5.60
CA ALA A 75 -11.58 -6.34 4.64
C ALA A 75 -11.75 -5.88 3.17
N PRO A 76 -12.48 -4.79 2.86
CA PRO A 76 -12.66 -4.34 1.49
C PRO A 76 -11.42 -3.65 0.87
N LEU A 77 -10.29 -3.54 1.57
CA LEU A 77 -9.10 -2.84 1.08
C LEU A 77 -8.64 -3.34 -0.31
N MET A 78 -8.54 -4.65 -0.50
CA MET A 78 -8.09 -5.22 -1.77
C MET A 78 -9.11 -5.02 -2.91
N PRO A 79 -10.42 -5.30 -2.74
CA PRO A 79 -11.44 -4.91 -3.72
C PRO A 79 -11.42 -3.42 -4.08
N LEU A 80 -11.24 -2.55 -3.08
CA LEU A 80 -11.19 -1.11 -3.29
C LEU A 80 -9.94 -0.68 -4.06
N ALA A 81 -8.77 -1.21 -3.70
CA ALA A 81 -7.53 -0.97 -4.43
C ALA A 81 -7.63 -1.44 -5.89
N PHE A 82 -8.28 -2.58 -6.14
CA PHE A 82 -8.57 -3.05 -7.49
C PHE A 82 -9.46 -2.07 -8.26
N PHE A 83 -10.52 -1.55 -7.64
CA PHE A 83 -11.38 -0.54 -8.27
C PHE A 83 -10.61 0.75 -8.60
N ILE A 84 -9.82 1.26 -7.66
CA ILE A 84 -8.99 2.45 -7.87
C ILE A 84 -7.95 2.22 -8.98
N SER A 85 -7.38 1.01 -9.08
CA SER A 85 -6.42 0.67 -10.15
C SER A 85 -7.02 0.90 -11.55
N LYS A 86 -8.33 0.64 -11.73
CA LYS A 86 -9.04 0.91 -12.99
C LYS A 86 -9.20 2.40 -13.25
N ILE A 87 -9.48 3.18 -12.21
CA ILE A 87 -9.59 4.66 -12.31
C ILE A 87 -8.25 5.27 -12.74
N ILE A 88 -7.15 4.86 -12.09
CA ILE A 88 -5.82 5.43 -12.37
C ILE A 88 -5.07 4.71 -13.51
N LYS A 89 -5.74 3.80 -14.22
CA LYS A 89 -5.22 3.02 -15.36
C LYS A 89 -3.91 2.29 -15.06
N VAL A 90 -3.89 1.55 -13.96
CA VAL A 90 -2.77 0.71 -13.52
C VAL A 90 -3.01 -0.73 -13.94
N ASP A 91 -1.97 -1.41 -14.42
CA ASP A 91 -2.00 -2.86 -14.61
C ASP A 91 -1.72 -3.56 -13.28
N PHE A 92 -2.81 -3.85 -12.56
CA PHE A 92 -2.78 -4.53 -11.27
C PHE A 92 -2.22 -5.95 -11.34
N GLN A 93 -2.61 -6.71 -12.36
CA GLN A 93 -2.33 -8.15 -12.40
C GLN A 93 -0.99 -8.48 -13.02
N ASN A 94 -0.47 -7.64 -13.94
CA ASN A 94 0.83 -7.75 -14.61
C ASN A 94 1.36 -9.20 -14.67
N LYS A 95 0.59 -10.08 -15.32
CA LYS A 95 0.74 -11.55 -15.23
C LYS A 95 2.07 -12.05 -15.82
N GLU A 96 2.71 -11.22 -16.64
CA GLU A 96 4.01 -11.49 -17.24
C GLU A 96 5.16 -11.37 -16.24
N ASN A 97 4.98 -10.62 -15.15
CA ASN A 97 6.02 -10.39 -14.16
C ASN A 97 5.84 -11.31 -12.94
N PRO A 98 6.77 -12.25 -12.67
CA PRO A 98 6.66 -13.18 -11.55
C PRO A 98 6.65 -12.48 -10.18
N LEU A 99 7.21 -11.27 -10.08
CA LEU A 99 7.19 -10.48 -8.85
C LEU A 99 5.79 -9.97 -8.48
N THR A 100 4.81 -10.01 -9.41
CA THR A 100 3.42 -9.69 -9.07
C THR A 100 2.85 -10.69 -8.05
N ASN A 101 3.17 -11.98 -8.19
CA ASN A 101 2.79 -13.01 -7.20
C ASN A 101 3.49 -12.79 -5.86
N LEU A 102 4.74 -12.30 -5.89
CA LEU A 102 5.46 -11.94 -4.67
C LEU A 102 4.78 -10.77 -3.94
N GLY A 103 4.24 -9.79 -4.67
CA GLY A 103 3.43 -8.72 -4.11
C GLY A 103 2.18 -9.23 -3.38
N VAL A 104 1.52 -10.27 -3.92
CA VAL A 104 0.39 -10.95 -3.25
C VAL A 104 0.87 -11.68 -1.98
N LEU A 105 2.02 -12.37 -2.05
CA LEU A 105 2.60 -13.04 -0.89
C LEU A 105 2.90 -12.04 0.24
N PHE A 106 3.44 -10.87 -0.08
CA PHE A 106 3.64 -9.81 0.91
C PHE A 106 2.31 -9.40 1.55
N SER A 107 1.26 -9.12 0.77
CA SER A 107 -0.07 -8.80 1.33
C SER A 107 -0.60 -9.91 2.24
N ALA A 108 -0.43 -11.18 1.84
CA ALA A 108 -0.87 -12.33 2.63
C ALA A 108 -0.07 -12.44 3.95
N ASN A 109 1.21 -12.08 3.96
CA ASN A 109 2.05 -12.10 5.16
C ASN A 109 1.49 -11.18 6.27
N GLN A 110 0.78 -10.11 5.92
CA GLN A 110 0.14 -9.24 6.91
C GLN A 110 -0.87 -9.99 7.80
N MET A 111 -1.52 -11.04 7.26
CA MET A 111 -2.52 -11.83 7.98
C MET A 111 -1.93 -12.54 9.21
N LEU A 112 -0.63 -12.89 9.18
CA LEU A 112 0.04 -13.51 10.32
C LEU A 112 0.14 -12.54 11.51
N TYR A 113 0.36 -11.26 11.24
CA TYR A 113 0.43 -10.24 12.29
C TYR A 113 -0.94 -9.90 12.87
N LEU A 114 -2.04 -10.16 12.14
CA LEU A 114 -3.40 -9.93 12.66
C LEU A 114 -3.70 -10.76 13.90
N LEU A 115 -3.02 -11.89 14.11
CA LEU A 115 -3.12 -12.67 15.35
C LEU A 115 -2.80 -11.81 16.59
N ILE A 116 -1.85 -10.88 16.48
CA ILE A 116 -1.48 -9.95 17.55
C ILE A 116 -2.65 -8.98 17.82
N ALA A 117 -3.28 -8.46 16.76
CA ALA A 117 -4.43 -7.57 16.89
C ALA A 117 -5.65 -8.31 17.49
N MET A 118 -5.88 -9.57 17.10
CA MET A 118 -6.93 -10.44 17.64
C MET A 118 -6.71 -10.73 19.12
N TRP A 119 -5.46 -10.90 19.56
CA TRP A 119 -5.13 -11.06 20.98
C TRP A 119 -5.32 -9.76 21.78
N ILE A 120 -4.94 -8.61 21.21
CA ILE A 120 -5.11 -7.30 21.87
C ILE A 120 -6.59 -6.91 21.98
N TYR A 121 -7.43 -7.33 21.02
CA TYR A 121 -8.87 -7.01 20.99
C TYR A 121 -9.57 -7.26 22.34
N PRO A 122 -9.48 -8.44 22.97
CA PRO A 122 -10.05 -8.68 24.30
C PRO A 122 -9.15 -8.21 25.44
N THR A 123 -7.81 -8.27 25.29
CA THR A 123 -6.88 -8.05 26.42
C THR A 123 -6.67 -6.58 26.74
N ILE A 124 -6.46 -5.73 25.71
CA ILE A 124 -6.26 -4.29 25.88
C ILE A 124 -7.01 -3.54 24.76
N PRO A 125 -8.36 -3.52 24.78
CA PRO A 125 -9.16 -3.05 23.65
C PRO A 125 -8.81 -1.63 23.19
N LYS A 126 -8.51 -0.72 24.13
CA LYS A 126 -8.13 0.67 23.83
C LYS A 126 -6.87 0.82 22.98
N LYS A 127 -6.02 -0.22 22.93
CA LYS A 127 -4.73 -0.20 22.21
C LYS A 127 -4.75 -0.99 20.90
N MET A 128 -5.88 -1.62 20.53
CA MET A 128 -5.97 -2.40 19.30
C MET A 128 -5.68 -1.56 18.05
N LEU A 129 -6.25 -0.35 17.95
CA LEU A 129 -6.07 0.50 16.78
C LEU A 129 -4.60 0.91 16.57
N MET A 130 -3.88 1.14 17.68
CA MET A 130 -2.44 1.36 17.66
C MET A 130 -1.69 0.18 17.04
N VAL A 131 -2.01 -1.04 17.48
CA VAL A 131 -1.39 -2.26 16.97
C VAL A 131 -1.70 -2.48 15.50
N ILE A 132 -2.94 -2.23 15.07
CA ILE A 132 -3.32 -2.29 13.63
C ILE A 132 -2.49 -1.30 12.81
N ALA A 133 -2.35 -0.05 13.27
CA ALA A 133 -1.57 0.96 12.56
C ALA A 133 -0.07 0.58 12.48
N MET A 134 0.49 0.02 13.55
CA MET A 134 1.87 -0.48 13.56
C MET A 134 2.07 -1.64 12.56
N ILE A 135 1.14 -2.60 12.53
CA ILE A 135 1.16 -3.71 11.58
C ILE A 135 1.10 -3.18 10.14
N PHE A 136 0.17 -2.26 9.88
CA PHE A 136 0.03 -1.62 8.58
C PHE A 136 1.33 -0.94 8.14
N GLY A 137 1.93 -0.11 9.02
CA GLY A 137 3.18 0.58 8.72
C GLY A 137 4.34 -0.37 8.44
N ALA A 138 4.58 -1.33 9.33
CA ALA A 138 5.68 -2.29 9.18
C ALA A 138 5.55 -3.14 7.90
N HIS A 139 4.32 -3.46 7.50
CA HIS A 139 4.01 -4.21 6.28
C HIS A 139 4.39 -3.46 4.98
N LEU A 140 4.61 -2.15 5.03
CA LEU A 140 5.05 -1.36 3.87
C LEU A 140 6.51 -1.64 3.47
N LEU A 141 7.36 -2.13 4.39
CA LEU A 141 8.80 -2.25 4.15
C LEU A 141 9.16 -3.19 2.97
N PRO A 142 8.57 -4.40 2.84
CA PRO A 142 8.79 -5.26 1.67
C PRO A 142 8.44 -4.59 0.34
N TYR A 143 7.44 -3.69 0.31
CA TYR A 143 7.12 -2.92 -0.88
C TYR A 143 8.12 -1.80 -1.17
N GLY A 144 8.77 -1.24 -0.14
CA GLY A 144 9.92 -0.36 -0.31
C GLY A 144 11.06 -1.03 -1.07
N TRP A 145 11.30 -2.32 -0.78
CA TRP A 145 12.16 -3.14 -1.60
C TRP A 145 11.51 -3.40 -2.99
N LEU A 146 10.32 -3.97 -3.09
CA LEU A 146 9.72 -4.35 -4.38
C LEU A 146 9.70 -3.21 -5.40
N TYR A 147 9.31 -2.01 -4.97
CA TYR A 147 9.16 -0.82 -5.81
C TYR A 147 10.37 0.11 -5.82
N LYS A 148 11.47 -0.25 -5.13
CA LYS A 148 12.65 0.61 -4.93
C LYS A 148 12.28 2.01 -4.44
N SER A 149 11.28 2.08 -3.54
CA SER A 149 10.69 3.35 -3.15
C SER A 149 11.22 3.84 -1.81
N LYS A 150 11.81 5.04 -1.84
CA LYS A 150 12.22 5.75 -0.62
C LYS A 150 11.03 6.11 0.25
N SER A 151 9.92 6.51 -0.39
CA SER A 151 8.68 6.86 0.30
C SER A 151 8.19 5.69 1.15
N TYR A 152 8.07 4.49 0.57
CA TYR A 152 7.68 3.29 1.31
C TYR A 152 8.60 3.00 2.50
N ILE A 153 9.93 3.10 2.32
CA ILE A 153 10.89 2.83 3.41
C ILE A 153 10.71 3.83 4.57
N VAL A 154 10.58 5.12 4.25
CA VAL A 154 10.38 6.18 5.26
C VAL A 154 9.08 5.95 6.03
N PHE A 155 7.96 5.76 5.33
CA PHE A 155 6.66 5.57 5.97
C PHE A 155 6.56 4.24 6.73
N ALA A 156 7.27 3.19 6.27
CA ALA A 156 7.29 1.90 6.98
C ALA A 156 7.92 1.97 8.37
N VAL A 157 8.85 2.90 8.58
CA VAL A 157 9.49 3.14 9.89
C VAL A 157 8.74 4.21 10.68
N LEU A 158 8.32 5.28 10.00
CA LEU A 158 7.65 6.42 10.62
C LEU A 158 6.30 6.03 11.24
N ILE A 159 5.47 5.29 10.50
CA ILE A 159 4.12 4.93 10.94
C ILE A 159 4.16 4.14 12.26
N PRO A 160 4.89 3.02 12.41
CA PRO A 160 4.88 2.28 13.66
C PRO A 160 5.37 3.09 14.87
N ILE A 161 6.40 3.92 14.69
CA ILE A 161 6.94 4.77 15.76
C ILE A 161 5.91 5.81 16.19
N LEU A 162 5.29 6.52 15.25
CA LEU A 162 4.27 7.52 15.56
C LEU A 162 3.02 6.86 16.14
N SER A 163 2.56 5.73 15.58
CA SER A 163 1.43 4.97 16.11
C SER A 163 1.68 4.55 17.55
N LEU A 164 2.89 4.08 17.91
CA LEU A 164 3.24 3.75 19.28
C LEU A 164 3.15 4.99 20.19
N ILE A 165 3.78 6.11 19.82
CA ILE A 165 3.80 7.33 20.62
C ILE A 165 2.38 7.87 20.83
N ILE A 166 1.61 7.99 19.74
CA ILE A 166 0.25 8.55 19.77
C ILE A 166 -0.71 7.58 20.47
N GLY A 167 -0.63 6.29 20.15
CA GLY A 167 -1.46 5.25 20.74
C GLY A 167 -1.24 5.05 22.23
N LEU A 168 -0.07 5.37 22.77
CA LEU A 168 0.19 5.37 24.21
C LEU A 168 -0.41 6.58 24.92
N LYS A 169 -0.34 7.77 24.30
CA LYS A 169 -0.67 9.06 24.95
C LYS A 169 -2.09 9.58 24.70
N PHE A 170 -2.70 9.20 23.59
CA PHE A 170 -3.95 9.81 23.11
C PHE A 170 -5.05 8.78 22.85
N GLU A 171 -6.26 9.29 22.67
CA GLU A 171 -7.44 8.49 22.33
C GLU A 171 -7.36 7.94 20.89
N PRO A 172 -8.00 6.80 20.58
CA PRO A 172 -7.92 6.14 19.29
C PRO A 172 -8.29 7.01 18.07
N TYR A 173 -9.24 7.95 18.22
CA TYR A 173 -9.63 8.82 17.11
C TYR A 173 -8.49 9.77 16.68
N ILE A 174 -7.63 10.21 17.62
CA ILE A 174 -6.46 11.05 17.30
C ILE A 174 -5.48 10.27 16.43
N LEU A 175 -5.29 8.98 16.74
CA LEU A 175 -4.47 8.07 15.93
C LEU A 175 -5.07 7.87 14.54
N ALA A 176 -6.39 7.71 14.42
CA ALA A 176 -7.06 7.60 13.12
C ALA A 176 -6.89 8.88 12.28
N ILE A 177 -7.02 10.07 12.87
CA ILE A 177 -6.76 11.36 12.19
C ILE A 177 -5.31 11.41 11.67
N MET A 178 -4.35 11.06 12.53
CA MET A 178 -2.94 11.01 12.16
C MET A 178 -2.72 10.08 10.96
N MET A 179 -3.32 8.88 10.96
CA MET A 179 -3.19 7.95 9.85
C MET A 179 -3.78 8.49 8.55
N VAL A 180 -4.96 9.13 8.57
CA VAL A 180 -5.52 9.79 7.38
C VAL A 180 -4.54 10.82 6.80
N ILE A 181 -3.97 11.67 7.66
CA ILE A 181 -3.00 12.70 7.24
C ILE A 181 -1.74 12.03 6.64
N ILE A 182 -1.20 11.01 7.31
CA ILE A 182 -0.01 10.30 6.84
C ILE A 182 -0.27 9.62 5.49
N GLU A 183 -1.40 8.94 5.31
CA GLU A 183 -1.71 8.27 4.04
C GLU A 183 -1.89 9.27 2.89
N VAL A 184 -2.46 10.44 3.15
CA VAL A 184 -2.52 11.54 2.17
C VAL A 184 -1.10 11.99 1.79
N LEU A 185 -0.25 12.28 2.78
CA LEU A 185 1.15 12.67 2.53
C LEU A 185 1.91 11.58 1.78
N PHE A 186 1.68 10.31 2.12
CA PHE A 186 2.30 9.18 1.46
C PHE A 186 1.84 9.06 0.00
N SER A 187 0.55 9.24 -0.28
CA SER A 187 0.03 9.24 -1.65
C SER A 187 0.62 10.36 -2.51
N ILE A 188 0.81 11.56 -1.94
CA ILE A 188 1.45 12.70 -2.60
C ILE A 188 2.93 12.36 -2.88
N SER A 189 3.65 11.86 -1.88
CA SER A 189 5.06 11.47 -2.00
C SER A 189 5.26 10.42 -3.10
N LEU A 190 4.42 9.38 -3.14
CA LEU A 190 4.44 8.38 -4.21
C LEU A 190 4.07 8.93 -5.57
N THR A 191 3.15 9.89 -5.65
CA THR A 191 2.80 10.53 -6.92
C THR A 191 4.00 11.29 -7.48
N VAL A 192 4.71 12.06 -6.63
CA VAL A 192 5.95 12.74 -7.01
C VAL A 192 7.02 11.74 -7.45
N GLU A 193 7.19 10.65 -6.71
CA GLU A 193 8.19 9.61 -7.02
C GLU A 193 7.88 8.86 -8.33
N ASN A 194 6.61 8.61 -8.64
CA ASN A 194 6.17 8.03 -9.89
C ASN A 194 6.36 8.99 -11.07
N ASN A 195 6.05 10.27 -10.88
CA ASN A 195 6.24 11.28 -11.92
C ASN A 195 7.72 11.43 -12.30
N LYS A 196 8.61 11.41 -11.31
CA LYS A 196 10.07 11.42 -11.54
C LYS A 196 10.54 10.15 -12.26
N LEU A 197 10.06 8.98 -11.84
CA LEU A 197 10.40 7.72 -12.53
C LEU A 197 9.98 7.75 -14.01
N MET A 198 8.79 8.28 -14.29
CA MET A 198 8.29 8.42 -15.66
C MET A 198 9.02 9.48 -16.48
N SER A 199 9.58 10.53 -15.86
CA SER A 199 10.45 11.48 -16.57
C SER A 199 11.76 10.81 -16.94
N ASP A 200 12.41 10.15 -15.99
CA ASP A 200 13.73 9.54 -16.20
C ASP A 200 13.67 8.48 -17.32
N PHE A 201 12.61 7.66 -17.33
CA PHE A 201 12.38 6.65 -18.39
C PHE A 201 12.06 7.24 -19.78
N LYS A 202 11.59 8.48 -19.89
CA LYS A 202 11.33 9.11 -21.19
C LYS A 202 12.59 9.66 -21.86
N TYR A 203 13.65 9.88 -21.09
CA TYR A 203 14.91 10.46 -21.55
C TYR A 203 16.04 9.44 -21.74
N GLU A 204 15.81 8.17 -21.38
CA GLU A 204 16.60 6.99 -21.77
C GLU A 204 16.08 6.38 -23.09
#